data_AF-A0AAD4NES0-F1
#
_entry.id   AF-A0AAD4NES0-F1
#
_cell.length_a   1.000
_cell.length_b   1.000
_cell.length_c   1.000
_cell.angle_alpha   90.00
_cell.angle_beta   90.00
_cell.angle_gamma   90.00
#
_symmetry.space_group_name_H-M   'P 1'
#
loop_
_entity.id
_entity.type
_entity.pdbx_description
1 polymer ?
#
loop_
_entity_poly.entity_id
_entity_poly.type
_entity_poly.pdbx_seq_one_letter_code
_entity_poly.pdbx_strand_id
1 'polypeptide(L)'
;MCSINVAFIELRNKIPTFPYEKRLSKIDTLNLAIAYINMLEEILEAEEDSHEFLQNVVNKARSGISSGKSVWGTSDLLARLNWIRWEDLGMPPVT
;
A
#
# COMPACT_ATOMS: atom_id res chain seq x y z
N MET A 1 -1.62 26.05 -14.60
CA MET A 1 -2.90 25.61 -14.05
C MET A 1 -2.83 24.11 -13.80
N CYS A 2 -2.94 23.66 -12.54
CA CYS A 2 -2.94 22.23 -12.24
C CYS A 2 -4.30 21.62 -12.61
N SER A 3 -4.34 20.88 -13.70
CA SER A 3 -5.53 20.10 -14.08
C SER A 3 -5.67 18.88 -13.16
N ILE A 4 -6.90 18.44 -12.91
CA ILE A 4 -7.20 17.19 -12.19
C ILE A 4 -6.45 15.98 -12.78
N ASN A 5 -6.23 15.97 -14.09
CA ASN A 5 -5.49 14.90 -14.76
C ASN A 5 -4.00 14.89 -14.37
N VAL A 6 -3.41 16.06 -14.11
CA VAL A 6 -2.03 16.19 -13.61
C VAL A 6 -1.96 15.68 -12.18
N ALA A 7 -2.90 16.07 -11.31
CA ALA A 7 -2.96 15.56 -9.94
C ALA A 7 -3.07 14.03 -9.87
N PHE A 8 -3.86 13.44 -10.78
CA PHE A 8 -3.97 11.98 -10.91
C PHE A 8 -2.70 11.31 -11.44
N ILE A 9 -1.85 12.00 -12.21
CA ILE A 9 -0.54 11.48 -12.63
C ILE A 9 0.40 11.49 -11.42
N GLU A 10 0.45 12.62 -10.70
CA GLU A 10 1.25 12.74 -9.48
C GLU A 10 0.88 11.70 -8.43
N LEU A 11 -0.43 11.47 -8.20
CA LEU A 11 -0.90 10.45 -7.27
C LEU A 11 -0.43 9.04 -7.67
N ARG A 12 -0.45 8.70 -8.97
CA ARG A 12 0.02 7.39 -9.45
C ARG A 12 1.52 7.18 -9.23
N ASN A 13 2.31 8.24 -9.16
CA ASN A 13 3.75 8.16 -8.86
C ASN A 13 4.03 7.87 -7.37
N LYS A 14 3.02 8.05 -6.50
CA LYS A 14 3.12 7.87 -5.05
C LYS A 14 2.55 6.55 -4.53
N ILE A 15 1.63 5.93 -5.27
CA ILE A 15 1.06 4.63 -4.91
C ILE A 15 1.84 3.49 -5.58
N PRO A 16 1.84 2.27 -5.02
CA PRO A 16 2.58 1.15 -5.60
C PRO A 16 1.96 0.68 -6.93
N THR A 17 2.77 0.68 -7.98
CA THR A 17 2.36 0.29 -9.34
C THR A 17 3.28 -0.79 -9.89
N PHE A 18 2.76 -1.67 -10.75
CA PHE A 18 3.62 -2.66 -11.40
C PHE A 18 4.53 -1.98 -12.44
N PRO A 19 5.76 -2.49 -12.68
CA PRO A 19 6.71 -1.88 -13.62
C PRO A 19 6.17 -1.70 -15.05
N TYR A 20 5.25 -2.58 -15.46
CA TYR A 20 4.61 -2.56 -16.78
C TYR A 20 3.09 -2.40 -16.68
N GLU A 21 2.59 -1.81 -15.59
CA GLU A 21 1.17 -1.65 -15.36
C GLU A 21 0.51 -0.77 -16.42
N LYS A 22 -0.61 -1.24 -16.99
CA LYS A 22 -1.52 -0.34 -17.73
C LYS A 22 -2.02 0.71 -16.76
N ARG A 23 -2.04 1.98 -17.20
CA ARG A 23 -2.53 3.11 -16.41
C ARG A 23 -3.81 2.76 -15.65
N LEU A 24 -3.73 2.76 -14.31
CA LEU A 24 -4.87 2.53 -13.43
C LEU A 24 -6.01 3.50 -13.74
N SER A 25 -7.25 3.00 -13.70
CA SER A 25 -8.43 3.86 -13.84
C SER A 25 -8.48 4.90 -12.70
N LYS A 26 -9.29 5.96 -12.84
CA LYS A 26 -9.41 6.97 -11.77
C LYS A 26 -9.92 6.34 -10.46
N ILE A 27 -10.89 5.43 -10.55
CA ILE A 27 -11.44 4.76 -9.37
C ILE A 27 -10.44 3.81 -8.73
N ASP A 28 -9.70 3.02 -9.54
CA ASP A 28 -8.68 2.11 -9.00
C ASP A 28 -7.53 2.88 -8.35
N THR A 29 -7.13 4.00 -8.96
CA THR A 29 -6.11 4.90 -8.37
C THR A 29 -6.55 5.40 -6.99
N LEU A 30 -7.81 5.81 -6.83
CA LEU A 30 -8.33 6.30 -5.55
C LEU A 30 -8.44 5.18 -4.52
N ASN A 31 -8.99 4.03 -4.89
CA ASN A 31 -9.14 2.89 -3.98
C ASN A 31 -7.78 2.40 -3.48
N LEU A 32 -6.80 2.28 -4.38
CA LEU A 32 -5.45 1.87 -4.03
C LEU A 32 -4.76 2.92 -3.14
N ALA A 33 -4.96 4.21 -3.42
CA ALA A 33 -4.43 5.28 -2.57
C ALA A 33 -5.01 5.23 -1.15
N ILE A 34 -6.32 5.01 -0.99
CA ILE A 34 -6.97 4.89 0.33
C ILE A 34 -6.41 3.70 1.10
N ALA A 35 -6.32 2.53 0.45
CA ALA A 35 -5.74 1.35 1.08
C ALA A 35 -4.28 1.59 1.49
N TYR A 36 -3.49 2.22 0.61
CA TYR A 36 -2.09 2.51 0.89
C TYR A 36 -1.91 3.50 2.05
N ILE A 37 -2.74 4.55 2.15
CA ILE A 37 -2.72 5.49 3.28
C ILE A 37 -3.05 4.76 4.57
N ASN A 38 -4.12 3.98 4.62
CA ASN A 38 -4.51 3.23 5.82
C ASN A 38 -3.39 2.27 6.28
N MET A 39 -2.68 1.64 5.34
CA MET A 39 -1.51 0.81 5.66
C MET A 39 -0.40 1.64 6.32
N LEU A 40 -0.07 2.80 5.75
CA LEU A 40 0.95 3.72 6.29
C LEU A 40 0.56 4.28 7.66
N GLU A 41 -0.72 4.58 7.88
CA GLU A 41 -1.23 5.02 9.18
C GLU A 41 -1.08 3.93 10.24
N GLU A 42 -1.47 2.69 9.94
CA GLU A 42 -1.30 1.56 10.87
C GLU A 42 0.18 1.30 11.20
N ILE A 43 1.10 1.50 10.24
CA ILE A 43 2.54 1.41 10.47
C ILE A 43 3.02 2.49 11.45
N LEU A 44 2.51 3.72 11.32
CA LEU A 44 2.90 4.85 12.14
C LEU A 44 2.32 4.78 13.57
N GLU A 45 1.16 4.16 13.74
CA GLU A 45 0.51 3.97 15.04
C GLU A 45 1.07 2.78 15.84
N ALA A 46 1.76 1.85 15.18
CA ALA A 46 2.36 0.70 15.85
C ALA A 46 3.47 1.14 16.84
N GLU A 47 3.36 0.70 18.09
CA GLU A 47 4.40 0.91 19.13
C GLU A 47 5.63 -0.01 18.95
N GLU A 48 5.48 -1.06 18.14
CA GLU A 48 6.50 -2.06 17.81
C GLU A 48 7.32 -1.63 16.58
N ASP A 49 8.41 -2.35 16.28
CA ASP A 49 9.17 -2.17 15.05
C ASP A 49 8.24 -2.28 13.83
N SER A 50 8.23 -1.22 13.00
CA SER A 50 7.34 -1.08 11.85
C SER A 50 7.43 -2.24 10.86
N HIS A 51 8.62 -2.84 10.70
CA HIS A 51 8.84 -3.96 9.80
C HIS A 51 8.29 -5.27 10.39
N GLU A 52 8.53 -5.53 11.68
CA GLU A 52 7.97 -6.70 12.38
C GLU A 52 6.43 -6.67 12.41
N PHE A 53 5.86 -5.49 12.71
CA PHE A 53 4.41 -5.28 12.67
C PHE A 53 3.83 -5.62 11.29
N LEU A 54 4.38 -5.04 10.21
CA LEU A 54 3.90 -5.31 8.86
C LEU A 54 4.04 -6.77 8.47
N GLN A 55 5.17 -7.39 8.78
CA GLN A 55 5.40 -8.79 8.44
C GLN A 55 4.37 -9.69 9.13
N ASN A 56 4.04 -9.40 10.39
CA ASN A 56 2.99 -10.09 11.13
C ASN A 56 1.60 -9.87 10.48
N VAL A 57 1.25 -8.62 10.13
CA VAL A 57 -0.05 -8.31 9.49
C VAL A 57 -0.17 -8.99 8.12
N VAL A 58 0.87 -8.95 7.29
CA VAL A 58 0.88 -9.61 5.98
C VAL A 58 0.77 -11.12 6.12
N ASN A 59 1.46 -11.73 7.08
CA ASN A 59 1.36 -13.17 7.36
C ASN A 59 -0.03 -13.58 7.85
N LYS A 60 -0.67 -12.76 8.70
CA LYS A 60 -2.07 -12.94 9.12
C LYS A 60 -3.04 -12.81 7.93
N ALA A 61 -2.86 -11.81 7.07
CA ALA A 61 -3.66 -11.62 5.87
C ALA A 61 -3.56 -12.81 4.90
N ARG A 62 -2.36 -13.38 4.73
CA ARG A 62 -2.11 -14.55 3.87
C ARG A 62 -2.65 -15.86 4.45
N SER A 63 -2.64 -16.02 5.78
CA SER A 63 -3.13 -17.24 6.44
C SER A 63 -4.66 -17.32 6.53
N GLY A 64 -5.39 -16.29 6.09
CA GLY A 64 -6.85 -16.25 6.15
C GLY A 64 -7.40 -16.13 7.58
N ILE A 65 -6.52 -15.89 8.57
CA ILE A 65 -6.90 -15.67 9.96
C ILE A 65 -7.31 -14.21 10.07
N SER A 66 -8.62 -13.97 10.07
CA SER A 66 -9.22 -12.65 10.24
C SER A 66 -9.03 -12.14 11.67
N SER A 67 -7.82 -11.68 11.98
CA SER A 67 -7.62 -10.75 13.09
C SER A 67 -8.23 -9.41 12.65
N GLY A 68 -9.19 -8.91 13.44
CA GLY A 68 -10.01 -7.72 13.19
C GLY A 68 -9.52 -6.75 12.11
N LYS A 69 -10.11 -6.85 10.92
CA LYS A 69 -10.41 -5.74 10.01
C LYS A 69 -9.29 -4.73 9.76
N SER A 70 -8.08 -5.17 9.42
CA SER A 70 -7.18 -4.29 8.66
C SER A 70 -7.86 -3.97 7.33
N VAL A 71 -8.31 -2.72 7.18
CA VAL A 71 -9.12 -2.27 6.03
C VAL A 71 -8.28 -2.22 4.75
N TRP A 72 -6.96 -2.14 4.87
CA TRP A 72 -6.05 -1.97 3.74
C TRP A 72 -5.61 -3.27 3.07
N GLY A 73 -5.73 -4.43 3.73
CA GLY A 73 -5.27 -5.74 3.26
C GLY A 73 -6.01 -6.33 2.06
N THR A 74 -6.38 -5.50 1.08
CA THR A 74 -6.98 -5.90 -0.19
C THR A 74 -6.03 -6.80 -0.98
N SER A 75 -6.58 -7.74 -1.75
CA SER A 75 -5.79 -8.62 -2.61
C SER A 75 -4.89 -7.83 -3.59
N ASP A 76 -5.37 -6.69 -4.09
CA ASP A 76 -4.62 -5.81 -4.99
C ASP A 76 -3.41 -5.17 -4.27
N LEU A 77 -3.58 -4.59 -3.08
CA LEU A 77 -2.46 -3.99 -2.35
C LEU A 77 -1.44 -5.05 -1.90
N LEU A 78 -1.89 -6.23 -1.45
CA LEU A 78 -0.99 -7.33 -1.07
C LEU A 78 -0.15 -7.82 -2.25
N ALA A 79 -0.73 -7.91 -3.45
CA ALA A 79 0.01 -8.27 -4.67
C ALA A 79 1.05 -7.21 -5.08
N ARG A 80 0.89 -5.97 -4.59
CA ARG A 80 1.77 -4.83 -4.89
C ARG A 80 2.86 -4.59 -3.85
N LEU A 81 2.88 -5.31 -2.72
CA LEU A 81 3.86 -5.10 -1.64
C LEU A 81 5.32 -5.15 -2.13
N ASN A 82 5.64 -6.09 -3.02
CA ASN A 82 6.98 -6.23 -3.61
C ASN A 82 7.39 -5.04 -4.51
N TRP A 83 6.44 -4.17 -4.86
CA TRP A 83 6.63 -3.04 -5.74
C TRP A 83 6.53 -1.69 -5.00
N ILE A 84 6.39 -1.72 -3.68
CA ILE A 84 6.58 -0.54 -2.85
C ILE A 84 8.07 -0.21 -2.82
N ARG A 85 8.40 1.08 -2.96
CA ARG A 85 9.76 1.58 -2.74
C ARG A 85 10.03 1.67 -1.25
N TRP A 86 10.34 0.53 -0.63
CA TRP A 86 10.61 0.44 0.80
C TRP A 86 11.79 1.31 1.27
N GLU A 87 12.74 1.60 0.36
CA GLU A 87 13.83 2.55 0.57
C GLU A 87 13.33 3.96 0.91
N ASP A 88 12.25 4.43 0.25
CA ASP A 88 11.63 5.74 0.53
C ASP A 88 11.02 5.78 1.95
N LEU A 89 10.69 4.61 2.51
CA LEU A 89 10.13 4.45 3.84
C LEU A 89 11.19 4.12 4.91
N GLY A 90 12.46 3.95 4.52
CA GLY A 90 13.54 3.56 5.43
C GLY A 90 13.37 2.15 6.02
N MET A 91 12.60 1.27 5.38
CA MET A 91 12.31 -0.09 5.86
C MET A 91 12.85 -1.16 4.91
N PRO A 92 13.16 -2.37 5.40
CA PRO A 92 13.44 -3.50 4.52
C PRO A 92 12.16 -3.97 3.78
N PRO A 93 12.30 -4.64 2.63
CA PRO A 93 11.16 -5.20 1.91
C PRO A 93 10.43 -6.29 2.71
N VAL A 94 9.10 -6.19 2.77
CA VAL A 94 8.25 -7.20 3.41
C VAL A 94 7.86 -8.26 2.38
N THR A 95 8.48 -9.45 2.44
CA THR A 95 8.20 -10.59 1.56
C THR A 95 7.16 -11.54 2.09
#